data_AF-A0A418XGF5-F1
#
_entry.id   AF-A0A418XGF5-F1
#
_cell.length_a   1.000
_cell.length_b   1.000
_cell.length_c   1.000
_cell.angle_alpha   90.00
_cell.angle_beta   90.00
_cell.angle_gamma   90.00
#
_symmetry.space_group_name_H-M   'P 1'
#
loop_
_entity.id
_entity.type
_entity.pdbx_description
1 polymer ?
#
loop_
_entity_poly.entity_id
_entity_poly.type
_entity_poly.pdbx_seq_one_letter_code
_entity_poly.pdbx_strand_id
1 'polypeptide(L)'
;INNAIYGMTGGQMAPTTLLGQKTATCPYGRDADLHGYPLNITELASHLQGTCYVTRQSVETVASIKKAKKAIRKAFEASMQGKGSSLVEIVSTCNSGWKLSPVEANKWMEENMFKQYPKGDLKDTTGM
;
A
#
# COMPACT_ATOMS: atom_id res chain seq x y z
N ILE A 1 -5.47 -1.64 -1.71
CA ILE A 1 -4.55 -1.33 -2.84
C ILE A 1 -4.03 0.07 -2.62
N ASN A 2 -2.72 0.28 -2.65
CA ASN A 2 -2.08 1.58 -2.44
C ASN A 2 -1.17 1.92 -3.63
N ASN A 3 -1.64 2.86 -4.44
CA ASN A 3 -0.90 3.46 -5.55
C ASN A 3 -0.65 4.96 -5.33
N ALA A 4 -0.75 5.42 -4.07
CA ALA A 4 -0.53 6.81 -3.67
C ALA A 4 -1.44 7.88 -4.30
N ILE A 5 -2.50 7.51 -5.04
CA ILE A 5 -3.44 8.46 -5.64
C ILE A 5 -4.85 7.85 -5.69
N TYR A 6 -5.87 8.66 -5.89
CA TYR A 6 -7.17 8.15 -6.31
C TYR A 6 -7.15 7.88 -7.82
N GLY A 7 -6.65 6.70 -8.18
CA GLY A 7 -6.41 6.32 -9.58
C GLY A 7 -7.69 6.30 -10.45
N MET A 8 -8.84 5.97 -9.87
CA MET A 8 -10.12 5.90 -10.61
C MET A 8 -10.74 7.28 -10.88
N THR A 9 -10.30 8.34 -10.17
CA THR A 9 -10.83 9.71 -10.31
C THR A 9 -9.86 10.63 -11.03
N GLY A 10 -9.00 10.07 -11.88
CA GLY A 10 -8.01 10.84 -12.65
C GLY A 10 -6.72 11.17 -11.89
N GLY A 11 -6.44 10.47 -10.79
CA GLY A 11 -5.19 10.63 -10.04
C GLY A 11 -5.19 11.84 -9.12
N GLN A 12 -6.28 12.03 -8.37
CA GLN A 12 -6.35 13.03 -7.29
C GLN A 12 -5.46 12.61 -6.10
N MET A 13 -5.16 13.57 -5.24
CA MET A 13 -4.39 13.31 -4.01
C MET A 13 -5.15 12.32 -3.12
N ALA A 14 -4.45 11.27 -2.70
CA ALA A 14 -4.92 10.32 -1.71
C ALA A 14 -4.21 10.57 -0.36
N PRO A 15 -4.74 10.03 0.75
CA PRO A 15 -4.06 10.01 2.04
C PRO A 15 -2.65 9.41 1.98
N THR A 16 -2.41 8.50 1.04
CA THR A 16 -1.12 7.82 0.86
C THR A 16 -0.19 8.51 -0.14
N THR A 17 -0.59 9.65 -0.73
CA THR A 17 0.28 10.44 -1.63
C THR A 17 1.57 10.83 -0.92
N LEU A 18 2.72 10.60 -1.56
CA LEU A 18 4.03 10.93 -0.98
C LEU A 18 4.25 12.44 -0.91
N LEU A 19 5.12 12.88 0.01
CA LEU A 19 5.58 14.28 0.01
C LEU A 19 6.23 14.63 -1.32
N GLY A 20 5.93 15.82 -1.84
CA GLY A 20 6.40 16.29 -3.14
C GLY A 20 5.77 15.59 -4.36
N GLN A 21 5.01 14.50 -4.18
CA GLN A 21 4.34 13.83 -5.30
C GLN A 21 3.22 14.70 -5.85
N LYS A 22 3.30 15.02 -7.15
CA LYS A 22 2.30 15.80 -7.87
C LYS A 22 1.10 14.93 -8.20
N THR A 23 -0.09 15.50 -8.04
CA THR A 23 -1.37 14.87 -8.39
C THR A 23 -2.28 15.89 -9.06
N ALA A 24 -3.46 15.47 -9.54
CA ALA A 24 -4.42 16.39 -10.17
C ALA A 24 -4.89 17.51 -9.23
N THR A 25 -4.96 17.26 -7.92
CA THR A 25 -5.44 18.22 -6.91
C THR A 25 -4.32 18.84 -6.08
N CYS A 26 -3.07 18.39 -6.22
CA CYS A 26 -1.88 19.06 -5.70
C CYS A 26 -0.80 19.17 -6.79
N PRO A 27 -0.95 20.11 -7.75
CA PRO A 27 -0.07 20.18 -8.93
C PRO A 27 1.37 20.57 -8.59
N TYR A 28 1.59 21.20 -7.43
CA TYR A 28 2.91 21.56 -6.91
C TYR A 28 3.53 20.47 -6.01
N GLY A 29 2.81 19.37 -5.79
CA GLY A 29 3.21 18.29 -4.90
C GLY A 29 2.48 18.34 -3.56
N ARG A 30 2.41 17.20 -2.85
CA ARG A 30 1.94 17.18 -1.47
C ARG A 30 2.93 17.94 -0.58
N ASP A 31 2.43 18.98 0.04
CA ASP A 31 3.09 19.77 1.06
C ASP A 31 2.57 19.39 2.46
N ALA A 32 3.46 19.22 3.45
CA ALA A 32 3.11 18.74 4.78
C ALA A 32 2.33 19.78 5.61
N ASP A 33 2.65 21.07 5.46
CA ASP A 33 2.01 22.14 6.23
C ASP A 33 0.59 22.39 5.72
N LEU A 34 0.36 22.21 4.42
CA LEU A 34 -0.96 22.40 3.81
C LEU A 34 -1.82 21.13 3.81
N HIS A 35 -1.24 19.96 3.56
CA HIS A 35 -1.99 18.72 3.32
C HIS A 35 -1.75 17.62 4.38
N GLY A 36 -0.82 17.85 5.31
CA GLY A 36 -0.37 16.86 6.29
C GLY A 36 0.63 15.84 5.72
N TYR A 37 1.11 14.95 6.58
CA TYR A 37 1.99 13.85 6.20
C TYR A 37 1.23 12.69 5.53
N PRO A 38 1.88 11.89 4.67
CA PRO A 38 1.28 10.69 4.10
C PRO A 38 0.85 9.71 5.21
N LEU A 39 -0.37 9.17 5.13
CA LEU A 39 -0.90 8.25 6.13
C LEU A 39 -0.46 6.81 5.87
N ASN A 40 0.19 6.21 6.86
CA ASN A 40 0.55 4.79 6.86
C ASN A 40 -0.58 3.95 7.47
N ILE A 41 -1.61 3.68 6.65
CA ILE A 41 -2.83 2.98 7.08
C ILE A 41 -2.53 1.58 7.63
N THR A 42 -1.61 0.85 7.02
CA THR A 42 -1.29 -0.53 7.41
C THR A 42 -0.58 -0.59 8.76
N GLU A 43 0.28 0.38 9.06
CA GLU A 43 0.91 0.47 10.38
C GLU A 43 -0.11 0.85 11.45
N LEU A 44 -0.99 1.83 11.18
CA LEU A 44 -2.10 2.15 12.08
C LEU A 44 -2.97 0.92 12.37
N ALA A 45 -3.31 0.13 11.34
CA ALA A 45 -4.10 -1.08 11.49
C ALA A 45 -3.40 -2.19 12.30
N SER A 46 -2.07 -2.20 12.33
CA SER A 46 -1.29 -3.15 13.14
C SER A 46 -1.51 -2.92 14.64
N HIS A 47 -1.76 -1.68 15.06
CA HIS A 47 -2.03 -1.35 16.46
C HIS A 47 -3.47 -1.57 16.89
N LEU A 48 -4.40 -1.81 15.97
CA LEU A 48 -5.81 -2.01 16.31
C LEU A 48 -6.04 -3.32 17.06
N GLN A 49 -6.88 -3.27 18.10
CA GLN A 49 -7.37 -4.47 18.76
C GLN A 49 -8.28 -5.26 17.79
N GLY A 50 -8.18 -6.58 17.81
CA GLY A 50 -8.97 -7.46 16.93
C GLY A 50 -8.37 -7.73 15.55
N THR A 51 -7.31 -7.01 15.14
CA THR A 51 -6.53 -7.43 13.96
C THR A 51 -5.59 -8.57 14.33
N CYS A 52 -5.59 -9.64 13.53
CA CYS A 52 -4.74 -10.82 13.75
C CYS A 52 -3.63 -10.95 12.70
N TYR A 53 -3.83 -10.39 11.51
CA TYR A 53 -2.84 -10.40 10.43
C TYR A 53 -2.87 -9.09 9.66
N VAL A 54 -1.77 -8.34 9.69
CA VAL A 54 -1.62 -7.06 9.01
C VAL A 54 -0.31 -7.08 8.24
N THR A 55 -0.41 -6.96 6.92
CA THR A 55 0.73 -7.17 6.02
C THR A 55 0.69 -6.21 4.84
N ARG A 56 1.89 -5.86 4.38
CA ARG A 56 2.11 -5.06 3.19
C ARG A 56 2.91 -5.86 2.17
N GLN A 57 2.31 -6.06 1.00
CA GLN A 57 2.86 -6.82 -0.11
C GLN A 57 2.84 -5.98 -1.40
N SER A 58 3.35 -6.56 -2.48
CA SER A 58 3.43 -5.92 -3.79
C SER A 58 3.45 -6.98 -4.90
N VAL A 59 3.37 -6.57 -6.16
CA VAL A 59 3.20 -7.47 -7.32
C VAL A 59 4.10 -7.14 -8.52
N GLU A 60 5.16 -6.37 -8.30
CA GLU A 60 6.14 -5.91 -9.32
C GLU A 60 7.07 -7.00 -9.83
N THR A 61 7.29 -8.06 -9.05
CA THR A 61 8.09 -9.22 -9.47
C THR A 61 7.35 -10.53 -9.24
N VAL A 62 7.76 -11.59 -9.93
CA VAL A 62 7.24 -12.95 -9.73
C VAL A 62 7.38 -13.41 -8.26
N ALA A 63 8.48 -13.06 -7.60
CA ALA A 63 8.70 -13.37 -6.20
C ALA A 63 7.70 -12.62 -5.30
N SER A 64 7.47 -11.33 -5.56
CA SER A 64 6.49 -10.51 -4.83
C SER A 64 5.05 -11.02 -5.06
N ILE A 65 4.70 -11.43 -6.29
CA ILE A 65 3.40 -12.05 -6.60
C ILE A 65 3.16 -13.32 -5.77
N LYS A 66 4.16 -14.20 -5.65
CA LYS A 66 4.05 -15.41 -4.81
C LYS A 66 3.82 -15.07 -3.34
N LYS A 67 4.52 -14.06 -2.81
CA LYS A 67 4.33 -13.58 -1.43
C LYS A 67 2.95 -12.96 -1.22
N ALA A 68 2.50 -12.10 -2.13
CA ALA A 68 1.16 -11.51 -2.10
C ALA A 68 0.06 -12.58 -2.12
N LYS A 69 0.19 -13.60 -2.98
CA LYS A 69 -0.74 -14.74 -3.03
C LYS A 69 -0.79 -15.49 -1.68
N LYS A 70 0.36 -15.75 -1.06
CA LYS A 70 0.43 -16.41 0.25
C LYS A 70 -0.23 -15.56 1.34
N ALA A 71 0.05 -14.25 1.37
CA ALA A 71 -0.54 -13.31 2.32
C ALA A 71 -2.06 -13.24 2.20
N ILE A 72 -2.60 -13.10 0.98
CA ILE A 72 -4.04 -13.07 0.73
C ILE A 72 -4.69 -14.38 1.22
N ARG A 73 -4.11 -15.53 0.88
CA ARG A 73 -4.60 -16.83 1.35
C ARG A 73 -4.61 -16.92 2.87
N LYS A 74 -3.51 -16.55 3.53
CA LYS A 74 -3.39 -16.56 4.99
C LYS A 74 -4.45 -15.68 5.67
N ALA A 75 -4.71 -14.48 5.13
CA ALA A 75 -5.75 -13.58 5.63
C ALA A 75 -7.16 -14.20 5.59
N PHE A 76 -7.50 -14.88 4.49
CA PHE A 76 -8.77 -15.60 4.37
C PHE A 76 -8.85 -16.77 5.34
N GLU A 77 -7.81 -17.61 5.42
CA GLU A 77 -7.79 -18.76 6.33
C GLU A 77 -7.90 -18.32 7.80
N ALA A 78 -7.21 -17.23 8.19
CA ALA A 78 -7.32 -16.65 9.53
C ALA A 78 -8.76 -16.17 9.84
N SER A 79 -9.41 -15.55 8.86
CA SER A 79 -10.80 -15.10 8.99
C SER A 79 -11.77 -16.27 9.13
N MET A 80 -11.58 -17.33 8.33
CA MET A 80 -12.39 -18.56 8.41
C MET A 80 -12.22 -19.31 9.74
N GLN A 81 -11.04 -19.20 10.37
CA GLN A 81 -10.74 -19.77 11.69
C GLN A 81 -11.18 -18.87 12.85
N GLY A 82 -11.82 -17.72 12.59
CA GLY A 82 -12.28 -16.81 13.64
C GLY A 82 -11.16 -16.14 14.43
N LYS A 83 -9.94 -16.04 13.87
CA LYS A 83 -8.76 -15.50 14.58
C LYS A 83 -8.77 -13.98 14.73
N GLY A 84 -9.65 -13.29 14.00
CA GLY A 84 -9.78 -11.84 13.99
C GLY A 84 -9.76 -11.26 12.57
N SER A 85 -9.73 -9.94 12.46
CA SER A 85 -9.68 -9.24 11.18
C SER A 85 -8.28 -9.26 10.58
N SER A 86 -8.20 -9.25 9.25
CA SER A 86 -6.93 -9.15 8.52
C SER A 86 -6.92 -7.92 7.61
N LEU A 87 -5.77 -7.26 7.48
CA LEU A 87 -5.54 -6.20 6.49
C LEU A 87 -4.35 -6.59 5.60
N VAL A 88 -4.61 -6.71 4.30
CA VAL A 88 -3.57 -6.97 3.28
C VAL A 88 -3.48 -5.75 2.38
N GLU A 89 -2.45 -4.92 2.58
CA GLU A 89 -2.14 -3.82 1.67
C GLU A 89 -1.27 -4.34 0.52
N ILE A 90 -1.71 -4.09 -0.71
CA ILE A 90 -0.87 -4.26 -1.89
C ILE A 90 -0.42 -2.88 -2.34
N VAL A 91 0.88 -2.59 -2.20
CA VAL A 91 1.51 -1.44 -2.85
C VAL A 91 1.64 -1.76 -4.33
N SER A 92 1.01 -0.94 -5.16
CA SER A 92 0.88 -1.20 -6.59
C SER A 92 1.11 0.05 -7.41
N THR A 93 1.35 -0.14 -8.70
CA THR A 93 1.53 0.96 -9.64
C THR A 93 0.19 1.48 -10.17
N CYS A 94 0.19 2.74 -10.60
CA CYS A 94 -0.87 3.33 -11.43
C CYS A 94 -0.20 4.07 -12.58
N ASN A 95 0.23 3.32 -13.60
CA ASN A 95 0.96 3.85 -14.75
C ASN A 95 0.23 5.03 -15.43
N SER A 96 -1.10 4.95 -15.57
CA SER A 96 -1.91 6.04 -16.12
C SER A 96 -1.89 7.30 -15.24
N GLY A 97 -2.13 7.15 -13.95
CA GLY A 97 -2.17 8.27 -13.01
C GLY A 97 -0.80 8.88 -12.74
N TRP A 98 0.26 8.09 -12.80
CA TRP A 98 1.64 8.56 -12.66
C TRP A 98 2.26 9.04 -13.98
N LYS A 99 1.58 8.81 -15.12
CA LYS A 99 2.06 9.13 -16.48
C LYS A 99 3.42 8.51 -16.80
N LEU A 100 3.61 7.26 -16.37
CA LEU A 100 4.82 6.46 -16.60
C LEU A 100 4.48 5.23 -17.43
N SER A 101 5.43 4.68 -18.18
CA SER A 101 5.26 3.34 -18.73
C SER A 101 5.14 2.29 -17.61
N PRO A 102 4.53 1.11 -17.85
CA PRO A 102 4.42 0.07 -16.83
C PRO A 102 5.76 -0.32 -16.18
N VAL A 103 6.85 -0.36 -16.96
CA VAL A 103 8.18 -0.72 -16.47
C VAL A 103 8.77 0.39 -15.59
N GLU A 104 8.66 1.64 -16.02
CA GLU A 104 9.11 2.80 -15.23
C GLU A 104 8.31 2.96 -13.95
N ALA A 105 7.01 2.68 -13.98
CA ALA A 105 6.16 2.73 -12.79
C ALA A 105 6.62 1.72 -11.72
N ASN A 106 7.04 0.52 -12.11
CA ASN A 106 7.59 -0.45 -11.16
C ASN A 106 8.89 0.06 -10.53
N LYS A 107 9.81 0.61 -11.33
CA LYS A 107 11.06 1.21 -10.82
C LYS A 107 10.79 2.37 -9.88
N TRP A 108 9.88 3.27 -10.26
CA TRP A 108 9.49 4.41 -9.43
C TRP A 108 8.88 3.96 -8.10
N MET A 109 8.05 2.92 -8.12
CA MET A 109 7.48 2.34 -6.90
C MET A 109 8.57 1.78 -5.97
N GLU A 110 9.55 1.06 -6.51
CA GLU A 110 10.69 0.56 -5.73
C GLU A 110 11.51 1.69 -5.12
N GLU A 111 11.78 2.74 -5.89
CA GLU A 111 12.62 3.87 -5.48
C GLU A 111 11.93 4.84 -4.50
N ASN A 112 10.60 4.93 -4.52
CA ASN A 112 9.85 5.95 -3.79
C ASN A 112 8.84 5.33 -2.82
N MET A 113 7.92 4.50 -3.33
CA MET A 113 6.84 3.95 -2.51
C MET A 113 7.36 2.98 -1.45
N PHE A 114 8.32 2.10 -1.77
CA PHE A 114 8.83 1.13 -0.80
C PHE A 114 9.66 1.76 0.31
N LYS A 115 10.19 2.98 0.11
CA LYS A 115 10.85 3.74 1.19
C LYS A 115 9.83 4.23 2.21
N GLN A 116 8.69 4.76 1.75
CA GLN A 116 7.62 5.24 2.63
C GLN A 116 6.75 4.10 3.20
N TYR A 117 6.53 3.06 2.41
CA TYR A 117 5.65 1.94 2.68
C TYR A 117 6.43 0.62 2.56
N PRO A 118 7.32 0.31 3.53
CA PRO A 118 8.16 -0.88 3.48
C PRO A 118 7.33 -2.15 3.55
N LYS A 119 7.63 -3.10 2.66
CA LYS A 119 6.94 -4.40 2.57
C LYS A 119 7.26 -5.28 3.78
N GLY A 120 6.32 -6.15 4.15
CA GLY A 120 6.50 -7.10 5.24
C GLY A 120 5.21 -7.36 6.01
N ASP A 121 5.27 -8.29 6.96
CA ASP A 121 4.22 -8.49 7.94
C ASP A 121 4.45 -7.52 9.10
N LEU A 122 3.46 -6.67 9.40
CA LEU A 122 3.52 -5.68 10.48
C LEU A 122 2.90 -6.25 11.77
N LYS A 123 1.97 -7.19 11.64
CA LYS A 123 1.40 -7.95 12.75
C LYS A 123 1.00 -9.33 12.27
N ASP A 124 1.33 -10.32 13.08
CA ASP A 124 0.94 -11.70 12.82
C ASP A 124 0.79 -12.45 14.14
N THR A 125 -0.44 -12.62 14.58
CA THR A 125 -0.80 -13.40 15.77
C THR A 125 -1.53 -14.68 15.40
N THR A 126 -1.50 -15.08 14.12
CA THR A 126 -2.31 -16.21 13.66
C THR A 126 -1.70 -17.56 14.00
N GLY A 127 -0.38 -17.63 14.20
CA GLY A 127 0.35 -18.88 14.43
C GLY A 127 0.32 -19.84 13.23
N MET A 128 0.20 -19.31 12.00
CA MET A 128 0.10 -20.06 10.73
C MET A 128 1.25 -19.78 9.78
#